data_AF-B0K5L0-F1
#
_entry.id   AF-B0K5L0-F1
#
_cell.length_a   1.000
_cell.length_b   1.000
_cell.length_c   1.000
_cell.angle_alpha   90.00
_cell.angle_beta   90.00
_cell.angle_gamma   90.00
#
_symmetry.space_group_name_H-M   'P 1'
#
loop_
_entity.id
_entity.type
_entity.pdbx_description
1 polymer ?
#
loop_
_entity_poly.entity_id
_entity_poly.type
_entity_poly.pdbx_seq_one_letter_code
_entity_poly.pdbx_strand_id
1 'polypeptide(L)'
;MVKRLGHENFLFYVNYSASNYIDYPMKSIDDHYVAAFNNLPNHPEIGNGNCHLVGVDVVDASSGVLIGTIDTSKFVKNPNGSIWNPNTLIYFDLYSSYTINYYSTTTKTVNSTAKTLFQLDPSWIPSSWTDYTTLTFSF
;
A
#
# COMPACT_ATOMS: atom_id res chain seq x y z
N MET A 1 -27.18 10.78 15.39
CA MET A 1 -26.15 10.59 14.35
C MET A 1 -25.42 9.30 14.67
N VAL A 2 -25.55 8.27 13.83
CA VAL A 2 -24.95 6.96 14.10
C VAL A 2 -23.45 7.08 13.84
N LYS A 3 -22.65 6.96 14.91
CA LYS A 3 -21.19 6.91 14.84
C LYS A 3 -20.82 5.61 14.12
N ARG A 4 -20.42 5.66 12.85
CA ARG A 4 -19.85 4.50 12.17
C ARG A 4 -18.50 4.21 12.81
N LEU A 5 -18.49 3.26 13.75
CA LEU A 5 -17.28 2.57 14.16
C LEU A 5 -17.14 1.40 13.19
N GLY A 6 -16.25 1.54 12.21
CA GLY A 6 -16.03 0.52 11.21
C GLY A 6 -14.73 0.79 10.48
N HIS A 7 -14.02 -0.29 10.16
CA HIS A 7 -13.01 -0.24 9.13
C HIS A 7 -13.68 0.19 7.83
N GLU A 8 -13.24 1.29 7.23
CA GLU A 8 -13.64 1.61 5.86
C GLU A 8 -12.54 1.16 4.91
N ASN A 9 -12.93 0.32 3.95
CA ASN A 9 -12.02 -0.14 2.92
C ASN A 9 -11.84 0.97 1.89
N PHE A 10 -10.60 1.37 1.66
CA PHE A 10 -10.26 2.32 0.62
C PHE A 10 -9.84 1.60 -0.66
N LEU A 11 -10.07 2.24 -1.81
CA LEU A 11 -9.48 1.76 -3.05
C LEU A 11 -7.98 2.05 -3.00
N PHE A 12 -7.21 0.99 -3.16
CA PHE A 12 -5.77 1.03 -3.11
C PHE A 12 -5.21 0.43 -4.39
N TYR A 13 -4.31 1.15 -5.01
CA TYR A 13 -3.57 0.70 -6.18
C TYR A 13 -2.14 0.41 -5.76
N VAL A 14 -1.66 -0.77 -6.13
CA VAL A 14 -0.24 -1.12 -6.04
C VAL A 14 0.19 -1.68 -7.36
N ASN A 15 1.34 -1.23 -7.81
CA ASN A 15 2.06 -1.83 -8.92
C ASN A 15 3.52 -1.99 -8.52
N TYR A 16 4.14 -3.05 -8.98
CA TYR A 16 5.56 -3.31 -8.79
C TYR A 16 6.03 -4.12 -9.99
N SER A 17 7.30 -3.97 -10.36
CA SER A 17 7.95 -4.91 -11.25
C SER A 17 8.55 -6.03 -10.41
N ALA A 18 8.48 -7.25 -10.94
CA ALA A 18 9.15 -8.39 -10.36
C ALA A 18 10.01 -9.01 -11.45
N SER A 19 11.25 -9.32 -11.11
CA SER A 19 12.15 -9.98 -12.04
C SER A 19 11.70 -11.42 -12.28
N ASN A 20 11.58 -11.80 -13.55
CA ASN A 20 11.32 -13.18 -13.93
C ASN A 20 12.61 -14.02 -13.81
N TYR A 21 13.80 -13.48 -14.11
CA TYR A 21 15.13 -14.14 -13.97
C TYR A 21 16.31 -13.25 -14.39
N ILE A 22 17.48 -13.35 -13.70
CA ILE A 22 18.81 -13.46 -14.36
C ILE A 22 19.80 -14.35 -13.55
N ASP A 23 19.82 -14.31 -12.20
CA ASP A 23 20.75 -15.11 -11.36
C ASP A 23 20.01 -16.15 -10.50
N TYR A 24 19.54 -17.26 -11.09
CA TYR A 24 18.94 -18.37 -10.33
C TYR A 24 19.84 -18.78 -9.17
N PRO A 25 19.33 -18.85 -7.92
CA PRO A 25 17.92 -18.77 -7.46
C PRO A 25 17.52 -17.44 -6.79
N MET A 26 18.23 -16.33 -7.05
CA MET A 26 17.90 -15.02 -6.48
C MET A 26 16.75 -14.36 -7.25
N LYS A 27 15.75 -13.85 -6.52
CA LYS A 27 14.55 -13.18 -7.02
C LYS A 27 14.47 -11.76 -6.46
N SER A 28 13.86 -10.85 -7.20
CA SER A 28 13.78 -9.42 -6.84
C SER A 28 12.43 -8.80 -7.18
N ILE A 29 12.00 -7.87 -6.34
CA ILE A 29 10.84 -6.99 -6.54
C ILE A 29 11.34 -5.54 -6.53
N ASP A 30 10.98 -4.74 -7.52
CA ASP A 30 11.38 -3.35 -7.73
C ASP A 30 10.21 -2.47 -8.20
N ASP A 31 10.47 -1.17 -8.37
CA ASP A 31 9.52 -0.15 -8.83
C ASP A 31 8.13 -0.17 -8.18
N HIS A 32 8.08 0.13 -6.88
CA HIS A 32 6.87 0.08 -6.07
C HIS A 32 6.06 1.37 -6.24
N TYR A 33 4.93 1.29 -6.94
CA TYR A 33 3.92 2.34 -7.00
C TYR A 33 2.80 2.03 -6.02
N VAL A 34 2.42 3.02 -5.21
CA VAL A 34 1.42 2.90 -4.17
C VAL A 34 0.53 4.13 -4.19
N ALA A 35 -0.77 3.95 -4.39
CA ALA A 35 -1.74 5.03 -4.33
C ALA A 35 -2.99 4.61 -3.54
N ALA A 36 -3.49 5.52 -2.71
CA ALA A 36 -4.80 5.41 -2.07
C ALA A 36 -5.66 6.58 -2.50
N PHE A 37 -6.91 6.31 -2.86
CA PHE A 37 -7.84 7.34 -3.31
C PHE A 37 -9.29 6.96 -3.03
N ASN A 38 -10.15 7.98 -3.05
CA ASN A 38 -11.59 7.80 -3.02
C ASN A 38 -12.19 8.16 -4.39
N ASN A 39 -12.84 7.18 -5.04
CA ASN A 39 -13.49 7.35 -6.35
C ASN A 39 -14.98 7.74 -6.26
N LEU A 40 -15.54 7.88 -5.06
CA LEU A 40 -16.97 8.12 -4.88
C LEU A 40 -17.23 9.58 -4.52
N PRO A 41 -17.83 10.38 -5.42
CA PRO A 41 -18.10 11.80 -5.18
C PRO A 41 -19.12 12.06 -4.04
N ASN A 42 -19.82 11.03 -3.56
CA ASN A 42 -20.90 11.15 -2.58
C ASN A 42 -20.65 10.41 -1.26
N HIS A 43 -19.48 9.78 -1.08
CA HIS A 43 -19.14 9.23 0.24
C HIS A 43 -18.56 10.36 1.08
N PRO A 44 -19.22 10.76 2.19
CA PRO A 44 -18.65 11.77 3.08
C PRO A 44 -17.30 11.26 3.56
N GLU A 45 -16.27 12.07 3.41
CA GLU A 45 -14.97 11.83 4.02
C GLU A 45 -15.19 11.53 5.50
N ILE A 46 -14.79 10.33 5.96
CA ILE A 46 -14.76 10.07 7.39
C ILE A 46 -13.64 10.93 7.95
N GLY A 47 -14.00 12.14 8.39
CA GLY A 47 -13.08 13.10 9.02
C GLY A 47 -12.11 13.74 8.02
N ASN A 48 -11.94 15.05 8.15
CA ASN A 48 -11.05 15.89 7.33
C ASN A 48 -9.56 15.64 7.69
N GLY A 49 -9.16 14.37 7.66
CA GLY A 49 -7.96 13.85 8.28
C GLY A 49 -6.81 13.62 7.31
N ASN A 50 -5.58 13.73 7.79
CA ASN A 50 -4.42 13.39 6.99
C ASN A 50 -4.25 11.86 6.96
N CYS A 51 -4.07 11.31 5.77
CA CYS A 51 -3.69 9.93 5.57
C CYS A 51 -2.21 9.84 5.21
N HIS A 52 -1.49 8.93 5.87
CA HIS A 52 -0.08 8.67 5.58
C HIS A 52 0.16 7.17 5.45
N LEU A 53 0.83 6.74 4.38
CA LEU A 53 1.44 5.41 4.33
C LEU A 53 2.53 5.36 5.41
N VAL A 54 2.57 4.29 6.24
CA VAL A 54 3.63 4.09 7.24
C VAL A 54 4.62 2.98 6.87
N GLY A 55 4.25 2.13 5.92
CA GLY A 55 5.15 1.14 5.35
C GLY A 55 4.43 0.06 4.56
N VAL A 56 5.22 -0.76 3.89
CA VAL A 56 4.75 -1.92 3.11
C VAL A 56 5.59 -3.13 3.50
N ASP A 57 4.94 -4.16 4.02
CA ASP A 57 5.56 -5.46 4.29
C ASP A 57 5.27 -6.40 3.13
N VAL A 58 6.29 -7.09 2.63
CA VAL A 58 6.17 -8.13 1.62
C VAL A 58 6.40 -9.48 2.29
N VAL A 59 5.44 -10.39 2.17
CA VAL A 59 5.44 -11.70 2.83
C VAL A 59 5.22 -12.82 1.82
N ASP A 60 5.77 -14.01 2.06
CA ASP A 60 5.44 -15.21 1.30
C ASP A 60 4.00 -15.62 1.62
N ALA A 61 3.14 -15.73 0.60
CA ALA A 61 1.73 -16.02 0.78
C ALA A 61 1.48 -17.42 1.37
N SER A 62 2.39 -18.37 1.13
CA SER A 62 2.25 -19.75 1.57
C SER A 62 2.68 -19.97 3.02
N SER A 63 3.73 -19.28 3.45
CA SER A 63 4.35 -19.46 4.76
C SER A 63 4.11 -18.31 5.74
N GLY A 64 3.63 -17.16 5.24
CA GLY A 64 3.49 -15.92 6.01
C GLY A 64 4.83 -15.27 6.40
N VAL A 65 5.96 -15.80 5.91
CA VAL A 65 7.29 -15.30 6.26
C VAL A 65 7.52 -13.93 5.63
N LEU A 66 7.97 -12.96 6.43
CA LEU A 66 8.40 -11.65 5.95
C LEU A 66 9.63 -11.78 5.04
N ILE A 67 9.46 -11.34 3.80
CA ILE A 67 10.50 -11.28 2.76
C ILE A 67 11.25 -9.95 2.87
N GLY A 68 10.53 -8.85 3.12
CA GLY A 68 11.14 -7.54 3.30
C GLY A 68 10.11 -6.47 3.67
N THR A 69 10.61 -5.31 4.10
CA THR A 69 9.79 -4.15 4.48
C THR A 69 10.33 -2.91 3.77
N ILE A 70 9.42 -2.08 3.27
CA ILE A 70 9.70 -0.75 2.73
C ILE A 70 9.07 0.27 3.67
N ASP A 71 9.92 1.04 4.34
CA ASP A 71 9.47 2.15 5.17
C ASP A 71 9.15 3.41 4.33
N THR A 72 8.52 4.40 4.96
CA THR A 72 8.09 5.64 4.31
C THR A 72 9.21 6.46 3.70
N SER A 73 10.44 6.35 4.23
CA SER A 73 11.60 7.12 3.73
C SER A 73 12.05 6.68 2.34
N LYS A 74 11.62 5.49 1.92
CA LYS A 74 11.92 4.94 0.59
C LYS A 74 10.93 5.42 -0.48
N PHE A 75 9.82 6.02 -0.08
CA PHE A 75 8.82 6.51 -1.01
C PHE A 75 9.03 8.00 -1.31
N VAL A 76 8.90 8.33 -2.58
CA VAL A 76 8.82 9.70 -3.10
C VAL A 76 7.47 9.90 -3.78
N LYS A 77 7.13 11.16 -4.10
CA LYS A 77 5.97 11.44 -4.94
C LYS A 77 6.10 10.72 -6.27
N ASN A 78 5.02 10.07 -6.71
CA ASN A 78 5.01 9.32 -7.96
C ASN A 78 5.47 10.24 -9.14
N PRO A 79 6.61 9.95 -9.79
CA PRO A 79 7.14 10.78 -10.86
C PRO A 79 6.30 10.70 -12.14
N ASN A 80 5.56 9.60 -12.32
CA ASN A 80 4.73 9.34 -13.49
C ASN A 80 3.28 9.79 -13.31
N GLY A 81 2.96 10.48 -12.20
CA GLY A 81 1.68 11.11 -11.88
C GLY A 81 0.44 10.39 -12.43
N SER A 82 -0.27 9.66 -11.59
CA SER A 82 -1.44 8.92 -12.06
C SER A 82 -2.56 9.87 -12.55
N ILE A 83 -3.13 9.60 -13.73
CA ILE A 83 -4.28 10.34 -14.25
C ILE A 83 -5.53 9.85 -13.51
N TRP A 84 -5.87 10.54 -12.41
CA TRP A 84 -7.14 10.32 -11.71
C TRP A 84 -8.24 11.22 -12.27
N ASN A 85 -9.50 10.83 -12.08
CA ASN A 85 -10.64 11.69 -12.42
C ASN A 85 -10.50 13.02 -11.62
N PRO A 86 -10.86 14.19 -12.17
CA PRO A 86 -10.85 15.46 -11.44
C PRO A 86 -11.58 15.45 -10.08
N ASN A 87 -12.54 14.54 -9.89
CA ASN A 87 -13.29 14.37 -8.63
C ASN A 87 -12.69 13.31 -7.69
N THR A 88 -11.55 12.72 -8.03
CA THR A 88 -10.87 11.74 -7.19
C THR A 88 -10.08 12.46 -6.10
N LEU A 89 -10.41 12.18 -4.84
CA LEU A 89 -9.58 12.60 -3.71
C LEU A 89 -8.41 11.63 -3.57
N ILE A 90 -7.19 12.14 -3.68
CA ILE A 90 -5.95 11.34 -3.58
C ILE A 90 -5.38 11.52 -2.18
N TYR A 91 -5.27 10.43 -1.43
CA TYR A 91 -4.69 10.43 -0.09
C TYR A 91 -3.16 10.39 -0.14
N PHE A 92 -2.61 9.57 -1.02
CA PHE A 92 -1.20 9.58 -1.38
C PHE A 92 -1.02 8.90 -2.75
N ASP A 93 0.00 9.32 -3.49
CA ASP A 93 0.43 8.74 -4.77
C ASP A 93 1.96 8.73 -4.79
N LEU A 94 2.53 7.56 -4.51
CA LEU A 94 3.92 7.38 -4.15
C LEU A 94 4.60 6.35 -5.05
N TYR A 95 5.90 6.51 -5.20
CA TYR A 95 6.80 5.60 -5.92
C TYR A 95 8.06 5.33 -5.10
N SER A 96 8.58 4.12 -5.18
CA SER A 96 9.88 3.73 -4.62
C SER A 96 10.62 2.82 -5.60
N SER A 97 11.83 3.21 -5.99
CA SER A 97 12.75 2.38 -6.78
C SER A 97 13.53 1.38 -5.92
N TYR A 98 13.19 1.24 -4.63
CA TYR A 98 13.90 0.32 -3.74
C TYR A 98 13.64 -1.12 -4.16
N THR A 99 14.68 -1.96 -4.13
CA THR A 99 14.59 -3.37 -4.52
C THR A 99 14.60 -4.28 -3.29
N ILE A 100 13.65 -5.22 -3.20
CA ILE A 100 13.67 -6.31 -2.23
C ILE A 100 14.15 -7.57 -2.93
N ASN A 101 15.29 -8.10 -2.50
CA ASN A 101 15.87 -9.35 -3.01
C ASN A 101 15.66 -10.50 -2.01
N TYR A 102 15.37 -11.69 -2.52
CA TYR A 102 15.24 -12.90 -1.71
C TYR A 102 15.64 -14.15 -2.48
N TYR A 103 15.93 -15.22 -1.75
CA TYR A 103 16.30 -16.51 -2.31
C TYR A 103 15.07 -17.41 -2.48
N SER A 104 14.84 -17.97 -3.67
CA SER A 104 13.82 -18.99 -3.89
C SER A 104 14.15 -19.89 -5.08
N THR A 105 14.13 -21.21 -4.86
CA THR A 105 14.32 -22.22 -5.92
C THR A 105 13.01 -22.65 -6.58
N THR A 106 11.87 -22.20 -6.06
CA THR A 106 10.52 -22.48 -6.59
C THR A 106 9.77 -21.18 -6.88
N THR A 107 8.80 -21.25 -7.79
CA THR A 107 7.71 -20.27 -7.95
C THR A 107 7.09 -19.96 -6.58
N LYS A 108 6.81 -18.69 -6.33
CA LYS A 108 6.19 -18.24 -5.06
C LYS A 108 5.06 -17.29 -5.35
N THR A 109 4.02 -17.39 -4.55
CA THR A 109 3.05 -16.31 -4.41
C THR A 109 3.54 -15.41 -3.27
N VAL A 110 3.69 -14.11 -3.50
CA VAL A 110 3.97 -13.15 -2.43
C VAL A 110 2.74 -12.30 -2.19
N ASN A 111 2.53 -11.92 -0.93
CA ASN A 111 1.56 -10.92 -0.57
C ASN A 111 2.28 -9.64 -0.17
N SER A 112 1.67 -8.51 -0.47
CA SER A 112 2.11 -7.21 0.05
C SER A 112 1.05 -6.69 1.00
N THR A 113 1.45 -6.31 2.21
CA THR A 113 0.61 -5.69 3.22
C THR A 113 1.02 -4.24 3.41
N ALA A 114 0.19 -3.31 2.94
CA ALA A 114 0.37 -1.89 3.20
C ALA A 114 -0.27 -1.51 4.53
N LYS A 115 0.47 -0.71 5.32
CA LYS A 115 0.01 -0.14 6.58
C LYS A 115 -0.16 1.35 6.41
N THR A 116 -1.34 1.85 6.71
CA THR A 116 -1.66 3.28 6.62
C THR A 116 -2.10 3.80 7.98
N LEU A 117 -1.73 5.05 8.27
CA LEU A 117 -2.17 5.79 9.45
C LEU A 117 -3.10 6.90 8.99
N PHE A 118 -4.30 6.94 9.57
CA PHE A 118 -5.25 8.03 9.37
C PHE A 118 -5.31 8.88 10.64
N GLN A 119 -5.03 10.16 10.50
CA GLN A 119 -5.18 11.15 11.55
C GLN A 119 -6.42 11.98 11.26
N LEU A 120 -7.54 11.62 11.85
CA LEU A 120 -8.77 12.40 11.75
C LEU A 120 -8.71 13.62 12.67
N ASP A 121 -9.67 14.53 12.53
CA ASP A 121 -9.88 15.59 13.52
C ASP A 121 -10.09 14.98 14.93
N PRO A 122 -9.36 15.42 15.97
CA PRO A 122 -9.49 14.92 17.35
C PRO A 122 -10.92 14.90 17.90
N SER A 123 -11.81 15.77 17.41
CA SER A 123 -13.23 15.79 17.78
C SER A 123 -14.03 14.59 17.24
N TRP A 124 -13.44 13.80 16.33
CA TRP A 124 -14.03 12.61 15.70
C TRP A 124 -13.31 11.30 16.06
N ILE A 125 -12.15 11.34 16.74
CA ILE A 125 -11.27 10.16 16.93
C ILE A 125 -11.60 9.32 18.19
N PRO A 126 -11.75 7.99 18.07
CA PRO A 126 -11.23 7.01 19.03
C PRO A 126 -9.75 6.70 18.70
N SER A 127 -8.82 6.98 19.64
CA SER A 127 -7.34 6.92 19.52
C SER A 127 -6.73 6.32 18.23
N SER A 128 -5.91 7.11 17.50
CA SER A 128 -5.02 6.72 16.37
C SER A 128 -5.38 5.42 15.64
N TRP A 129 -6.13 5.53 14.54
CA TRP A 129 -6.59 4.38 13.76
C TRP A 129 -5.55 3.98 12.69
N THR A 130 -5.22 2.69 12.62
CA THR A 130 -4.32 2.09 11.61
C THR A 130 -5.12 1.08 10.79
N ASP A 131 -5.00 1.15 9.46
CA ASP A 131 -5.64 0.21 8.55
C ASP A 131 -4.60 -0.68 7.83
N TYR A 132 -5.04 -1.87 7.44
CA TYR A 132 -4.21 -2.91 6.84
C TYR A 132 -4.87 -3.44 5.57
N THR A 133 -4.19 -3.35 4.43
CA THR A 133 -4.62 -3.97 3.18
C THR A 133 -3.61 -5.00 2.73
N THR A 134 -4.06 -6.23 2.47
CA THR A 134 -3.24 -7.33 1.95
C THR A 134 -3.59 -7.58 0.48
N LEU A 135 -2.58 -7.65 -0.37
CA LEU A 135 -2.69 -7.97 -1.80
C LEU A 135 -1.93 -9.25 -2.11
N THR A 136 -2.46 -10.10 -2.98
CA THR A 136 -1.85 -11.39 -3.36
C THR A 136 -1.37 -11.38 -4.80
N PHE A 137 -0.18 -11.93 -5.02
CA PHE A 137 0.46 -11.97 -6.33
C PHE A 137 1.18 -13.29 -6.55
N SER A 138 1.09 -13.84 -7.77
CA SER A 138 1.73 -15.10 -8.14
C SER A 138 2.83 -14.87 -9.17
N PHE A 139 4.01 -15.44 -8.92
CA PHE A 139 5.19 -15.36 -9.80
C PHE A 139 5.77 -16.75 -10.09
#